data_AF-A0A7V0RJ40-F1
#
_entry.id   AF-A0A7V0RJ40-F1
#
_cell.length_a   1.000
_cell.length_b   1.000
_cell.length_c   1.000
_cell.angle_alpha   90.00
_cell.angle_beta   90.00
_cell.angle_gamma   90.00
#
_symmetry.space_group_name_H-M   'P 1'
#
loop_
_entity.id
_entity.type
_entity.pdbx_description
1 polymer ?
#
loop_
_entity_poly.entity_id
_entity_poly.type
_entity_poly.pdbx_seq_one_letter_code
_entity_poly.pdbx_strand_id
1 'polypeptide(L)'
;MTTATDVKAAETGTHKRRLMSNNDSMIFAGLVLFGILGPILFPNYTFQIAVLWLMVLFALTWDIMGGQMGYNSLGNIFFFGAGMYICAIVQVGLFTDVGAYTSVSGQGNFKFTPDQYYIGVAVGLVAAAIGSSLLAVALGWIVFGLRGPYFAIGT
;
A
#
# COMPACT_ATOMS: atom_id res chain seq x y z
N MET A 1 -1.44 36.54 27.66
CA MET A 1 -1.48 37.52 26.55
C MET A 1 -0.27 37.25 25.69
N THR A 2 -0.37 36.23 24.85
CA THR A 2 0.69 35.83 23.91
C THR A 2 0.77 36.91 22.84
N THR A 3 1.90 37.60 22.78
CA THR A 3 2.11 38.74 21.91
C THR A 3 2.22 38.28 20.46
N ALA A 4 1.72 39.08 19.51
CA ALA A 4 1.75 38.81 18.07
C ALA A 4 3.16 38.56 17.48
N THR A 5 4.20 38.79 18.27
CA THR A 5 5.62 38.46 17.99
C THR A 5 5.91 36.97 18.09
N ASP A 6 5.21 36.22 18.96
CA ASP A 6 5.43 34.78 19.14
C ASP A 6 4.87 33.96 17.98
N VAL A 7 3.87 34.50 17.26
CA VAL A 7 3.26 33.87 16.08
C VAL A 7 4.17 34.03 14.85
N LYS A 8 4.88 35.17 14.70
CA LYS A 8 5.79 35.40 13.57
C LYS A 8 7.07 34.56 13.61
N ALA A 9 7.48 34.11 14.79
CA ALA A 9 8.63 33.21 14.94
C ALA A 9 8.32 31.78 14.46
N ALA A 10 7.06 31.36 14.48
CA ALA A 10 6.64 30.04 14.01
C ALA A 10 6.52 29.94 12.47
N GLU A 11 6.27 31.06 11.78
CA GLU A 11 6.06 31.10 10.32
C GLU A 11 7.35 31.19 9.49
N THR A 12 8.50 31.44 10.11
CA THR A 12 9.79 31.64 9.39
C THR A 12 10.67 30.39 9.34
N GLY A 13 10.11 29.22 9.63
CA GLY A 13 10.74 27.94 9.33
C GLY A 13 10.69 27.62 7.85
N THR A 14 11.50 28.29 7.02
CA THR A 14 11.77 27.79 5.66
C THR A 14 12.52 26.47 5.83
N HIS A 15 11.78 25.37 5.91
CA HIS A 15 12.33 24.02 5.96
C HIS A 15 12.99 23.78 4.61
N LYS A 16 14.26 24.18 4.49
CA LYS A 16 15.06 24.02 3.28
C LYS A 16 15.05 22.52 2.98
N ARG A 17 14.26 22.10 1.98
CA ARG A 17 14.11 20.70 1.61
C ARG A 17 15.51 20.16 1.35
N ARG A 18 15.98 19.24 2.21
CA ARG A 18 17.32 18.66 2.09
C ARG A 18 17.39 17.97 0.73
N LEU A 19 18.14 18.54 -0.20
CA LEU A 19 18.40 17.91 -1.49
C LEU A 19 19.22 16.64 -1.26
N MET A 20 18.89 15.58 -1.99
CA MET A 20 19.53 14.27 -1.84
C MET A 20 21.04 14.42 -2.06
N SER A 21 21.83 14.09 -1.03
CA SER A 21 23.28 14.15 -1.13
C SER A 21 23.81 12.94 -1.88
N ASN A 22 25.05 13.03 -2.36
CA ASN A 22 25.71 11.91 -3.04
C ASN A 22 25.76 10.65 -2.15
N ASN A 23 25.93 10.80 -0.84
CA ASN A 23 25.93 9.68 0.09
C ASN A 23 24.55 9.01 0.19
N ASP A 24 23.46 9.80 0.22
CA ASP A 24 22.11 9.24 0.25
C ASP A 24 21.85 8.44 -1.05
N SER A 25 22.28 8.97 -2.20
CA SER A 25 22.14 8.29 -3.48
C SER A 25 22.93 6.98 -3.55
N MET A 26 24.12 6.92 -2.94
CA MET A 26 24.93 5.71 -2.85
C MET A 26 24.25 4.65 -1.96
N ILE A 27 23.62 5.07 -0.86
CA ILE A 27 22.87 4.17 0.02
C ILE A 27 21.66 3.58 -0.72
N PHE A 28 20.88 4.40 -1.42
CA PHE A 28 19.75 3.92 -2.21
C PHE A 28 20.18 3.00 -3.35
N ALA A 29 21.26 3.34 -4.06
CA ALA A 29 21.81 2.49 -5.10
C ALA A 29 22.28 1.13 -4.55
N GLY A 30 22.96 1.13 -3.40
CA GLY A 30 23.36 -0.10 -2.71
C GLY A 30 22.17 -0.94 -2.26
N LEU A 31 21.10 -0.31 -1.77
CA LEU A 31 19.86 -0.99 -1.38
C LEU A 31 19.18 -1.66 -2.58
N VAL A 32 19.05 -0.95 -3.71
CA VAL A 32 18.49 -1.50 -4.96
C VAL A 32 19.34 -2.67 -5.45
N LEU A 33 20.66 -2.51 -5.45
CA LEU A 33 21.57 -3.57 -5.86
C LEU A 33 21.45 -4.81 -4.96
N PHE A 34 21.33 -4.62 -3.64
CA PHE A 34 21.10 -5.70 -2.70
C PHE A 34 19.74 -6.39 -2.93
N GLY A 35 18.71 -5.65 -3.33
CA GLY A 35 17.41 -6.26 -3.64
C GLY A 35 17.42 -7.16 -4.86
N ILE A 36 18.19 -6.80 -5.89
CA ILE A 36 18.31 -7.58 -7.11
C ILE A 36 19.29 -8.74 -6.92
N LEU A 37 20.47 -8.48 -6.34
CA LEU A 37 21.54 -9.47 -6.23
C LEU A 37 21.40 -10.36 -4.99
N GLY A 38 20.72 -9.92 -3.93
CA GLY A 38 20.59 -10.65 -2.67
C GLY A 38 20.06 -12.09 -2.85
N PRO A 39 18.92 -12.30 -3.53
CA PRO A 39 18.40 -13.64 -3.81
C PRO A 39 19.33 -14.51 -4.66
N ILE A 40 20.13 -13.90 -5.54
CA ILE A 40 21.06 -14.60 -6.45
C ILE A 40 22.31 -15.05 -5.70
N LEU A 41 22.87 -14.18 -4.86
CA LEU A 41 24.07 -14.44 -4.07
C LEU A 41 23.80 -15.37 -2.88
N PHE A 42 22.58 -15.33 -2.34
CA PHE A 42 22.18 -16.09 -1.14
C PHE A 42 20.91 -16.91 -1.38
N PRO A 43 20.96 -17.95 -2.24
CA PRO A 43 19.77 -18.71 -2.66
C PRO A 43 19.03 -19.38 -1.49
N ASN A 44 19.76 -19.81 -0.45
CA ASN A 44 19.20 -20.44 0.75
C ASN A 44 18.39 -19.47 1.64
N TYR A 45 18.57 -18.17 1.46
CA TYR A 45 17.95 -17.12 2.27
C TYR A 45 16.92 -16.29 1.49
N THR A 46 16.56 -16.73 0.27
CA THR A 46 15.63 -16.03 -0.62
C THR A 46 14.31 -15.63 0.07
N PHE A 47 13.72 -16.53 0.84
CA PHE A 47 12.47 -16.24 1.57
C PHE A 47 12.65 -15.14 2.62
N GLN A 48 13.76 -15.17 3.37
CA GLN A 48 14.04 -14.18 4.41
C GLN A 48 14.31 -12.80 3.81
N ILE A 49 15.04 -12.76 2.69
CA ILE A 49 15.29 -11.54 1.92
C ILE A 49 13.99 -10.99 1.33
N ALA A 50 13.09 -11.85 0.83
CA ALA A 50 11.77 -11.44 0.33
C ALA A 50 10.90 -10.85 1.45
N VAL A 51 10.88 -11.46 2.63
CA VAL A 51 10.16 -10.93 3.80
C VAL A 51 10.76 -9.59 4.25
N LEU A 52 12.09 -9.44 4.25
CA LEU A 52 12.74 -8.17 4.55
C LEU A 52 12.28 -7.07 3.59
N TRP A 53 12.24 -7.35 2.29
CA TRP A 53 11.73 -6.40 1.30
C TRP A 53 10.27 -6.04 1.48
N LEU A 54 9.45 -7.05 1.81
CA LEU A 54 8.04 -6.82 2.12
C LEU A 54 7.91 -5.89 3.32
N MET A 55 8.72 -6.07 4.37
CA MET A 55 8.72 -5.16 5.53
C MET A 55 9.19 -3.75 5.18
N VAL A 56 10.20 -3.58 4.30
CA VAL A 56 10.62 -2.25 3.81
C VAL A 56 9.48 -1.55 3.08
N LEU A 57 8.77 -2.27 2.19
CA LEU A 57 7.62 -1.72 1.49
C LEU A 57 6.52 -1.33 2.47
N PHE A 58 6.21 -2.17 3.46
CA PHE A 58 5.24 -1.86 4.52
C PHE A 58 5.63 -0.60 5.31
N ALA A 59 6.89 -0.47 5.69
CA ALA A 59 7.39 0.72 6.39
C ALA A 59 7.23 2.00 5.54
N LEU A 60 7.56 1.93 4.24
CA LEU A 60 7.38 3.05 3.31
C LEU A 60 5.89 3.40 3.12
N THR A 61 5.02 2.40 2.99
CA THR A 61 3.58 2.66 2.91
C THR A 61 3.05 3.33 4.17
N TRP A 62 3.58 2.99 5.34
CA TRP A 62 3.20 3.64 6.60
C TRP A 62 3.72 5.07 6.70
N ASP A 63 4.94 5.34 6.24
CA ASP A 63 5.48 6.71 6.17
C ASP A 63 4.64 7.60 5.25
N ILE A 64 4.25 7.07 4.08
CA ILE A 64 3.40 7.79 3.13
C ILE A 64 1.99 7.99 3.70
N MET A 65 1.34 6.93 4.19
CA MET A 65 -0.06 6.93 4.64
C MET A 65 -0.28 7.59 6.01
N GLY A 66 0.68 7.49 6.93
CA GLY A 66 0.55 7.95 8.31
C GLY A 66 1.44 9.13 8.67
N GLY A 67 2.52 9.39 7.91
CA GLY A 67 3.48 10.46 8.20
C GLY A 67 3.37 11.66 7.26
N GLN A 68 3.40 11.43 5.94
CA GLN A 68 3.52 12.51 4.95
C GLN A 68 2.19 13.02 4.39
N MET A 69 1.15 12.17 4.28
CA MET A 69 -0.16 12.59 3.76
C MET A 69 -1.08 13.27 4.79
N GLY A 70 -0.71 13.31 6.07
CA GLY A 70 -1.59 13.82 7.13
C GLY A 70 -2.79 12.92 7.40
N TYR A 71 -3.97 13.48 7.71
CA TYR A 71 -5.19 12.69 7.87
C TYR A 71 -5.60 12.07 6.54
N ASN A 72 -5.51 10.75 6.46
CA ASN A 72 -5.91 10.01 5.27
C ASN A 72 -7.44 10.02 5.12
N SER A 73 -7.94 10.24 3.89
CA SER A 73 -9.37 10.26 3.64
C SER A 73 -9.98 8.87 3.77
N LEU A 74 -11.27 8.81 4.12
CA LEU A 74 -12.03 7.56 4.14
C LEU A 74 -12.00 6.89 2.77
N GLY A 75 -12.20 7.66 1.70
CA GLY A 75 -12.16 7.15 0.33
C GLY A 75 -10.82 6.49 -0.01
N ASN A 76 -9.70 7.14 0.30
CA ASN A 76 -8.38 6.58 0.00
C ASN A 76 -8.12 5.26 0.73
N ILE A 77 -8.40 5.17 2.04
CA ILE A 77 -8.25 3.92 2.80
C ILE A 77 -9.21 2.84 2.27
N PHE A 78 -10.47 3.21 2.00
CA PHE A 78 -11.51 2.29 1.57
C PHE A 78 -11.20 1.69 0.20
N PHE A 79 -10.87 2.50 -0.81
CA PHE A 79 -10.59 2.00 -2.17
C PHE A 79 -9.27 1.24 -2.25
N PHE A 80 -8.26 1.65 -1.48
CA PHE A 80 -7.02 0.90 -1.34
C PHE A 80 -7.28 -0.49 -0.73
N GLY A 81 -8.01 -0.54 0.39
CA GLY A 81 -8.39 -1.80 1.04
C GLY A 81 -9.25 -2.69 0.15
N ALA A 82 -10.36 -2.15 -0.36
CA ALA A 82 -11.28 -2.88 -1.22
C ALA A 82 -10.57 -3.45 -2.46
N GLY A 83 -9.72 -2.64 -3.12
CA GLY A 83 -8.95 -3.09 -4.27
C GLY A 83 -8.01 -4.26 -3.93
N MET A 84 -7.28 -4.17 -2.81
CA MET A 84 -6.41 -5.27 -2.35
C MET A 84 -7.20 -6.56 -2.09
N TYR A 85 -8.32 -6.47 -1.36
CA TYR A 85 -9.13 -7.65 -1.04
C TYR A 85 -9.76 -8.26 -2.29
N ILE A 86 -10.30 -7.46 -3.21
CA ILE A 86 -10.86 -7.95 -4.47
C ILE A 86 -9.77 -8.65 -5.29
N CYS A 87 -8.58 -8.05 -5.40
CA CYS A 87 -7.45 -8.66 -6.12
C CYS A 87 -7.07 -10.02 -5.50
N ALA A 88 -6.90 -10.09 -4.18
CA ALA A 88 -6.51 -11.30 -3.48
C ALA A 88 -7.57 -12.42 -3.61
N ILE A 89 -8.85 -12.07 -3.46
CA ILE A 89 -9.96 -13.02 -3.58
C ILE A 89 -10.04 -13.57 -5.01
N VAL A 90 -9.90 -12.72 -6.03
CA VAL A 90 -9.94 -13.16 -7.44
C VAL A 90 -8.73 -14.02 -7.77
N GLN A 91 -7.54 -13.62 -7.31
CA GLN A 91 -6.31 -14.38 -7.51
C GLN A 91 -6.42 -15.81 -6.94
N VAL A 92 -6.97 -15.97 -5.74
CA VAL A 92 -7.18 -17.29 -5.11
C VAL A 92 -8.36 -18.02 -5.75
N GLY A 93 -9.49 -17.32 -5.92
CA GLY A 93 -10.76 -17.88 -6.38
C GLY A 93 -10.75 -18.39 -7.82
N LEU A 94 -9.80 -17.94 -8.64
CA LEU A 94 -9.62 -18.46 -10.01
C LEU A 94 -9.17 -19.92 -10.06
N PHE A 95 -8.44 -20.38 -9.04
CA PHE A 95 -7.76 -21.68 -9.07
C PHE A 95 -8.07 -22.57 -7.88
N THR A 96 -8.72 -22.04 -6.84
CA THR A 96 -9.02 -22.77 -5.61
C THR A 96 -10.25 -22.16 -4.94
N ASP A 97 -10.99 -22.97 -4.18
CA ASP A 97 -12.06 -22.47 -3.33
C ASP A 97 -11.50 -21.57 -2.22
N VAL A 98 -11.96 -20.32 -2.19
CA VAL A 98 -11.57 -19.31 -1.20
C VAL A 98 -11.95 -19.75 0.22
N GLY A 99 -13.07 -20.47 0.37
CA GLY A 99 -13.50 -21.00 1.67
C GLY A 99 -12.52 -22.05 2.21
N ALA A 100 -12.14 -23.01 1.37
CA ALA A 100 -11.11 -24.00 1.71
C ALA A 100 -9.74 -23.35 1.97
N TYR A 101 -9.33 -22.35 1.16
CA TYR A 101 -8.05 -21.66 1.31
C TYR A 101 -7.93 -20.86 2.63
N THR A 102 -9.04 -20.33 3.13
CA THR A 102 -9.09 -19.56 4.39
C THR A 102 -9.43 -20.42 5.62
N SER A 103 -9.72 -21.70 5.41
CA SER A 103 -10.15 -22.60 6.48
C SER A 103 -9.01 -22.89 7.47
N VAL A 104 -9.33 -22.81 8.77
CA VAL A 104 -8.42 -23.23 9.86
C VAL A 104 -8.20 -24.75 9.87
N SER A 105 -9.07 -25.52 9.19
CA SER A 105 -9.06 -26.98 9.17
C SER A 105 -7.92 -27.60 8.34
N GLY A 106 -7.03 -26.79 7.76
CA GLY A 106 -5.81 -27.27 7.11
C GLY A 106 -6.06 -28.13 5.86
N GLN A 107 -7.18 -27.91 5.17
CA GLN A 107 -7.47 -28.65 3.94
C GLN A 107 -6.56 -28.18 2.81
N GLY A 108 -5.50 -28.96 2.53
CA GLY A 108 -4.77 -28.91 1.27
C GLY A 108 -3.48 -28.09 1.30
N ASN A 109 -2.40 -28.70 0.79
CA ASN A 109 -1.20 -27.95 0.40
C ASN A 109 -1.51 -27.21 -0.91
N PHE A 110 -2.10 -26.01 -0.82
CA PHE A 110 -2.37 -25.17 -1.99
C PHE A 110 -1.05 -24.65 -2.57
N LYS A 111 -0.60 -25.25 -3.67
CA LYS A 111 0.58 -24.82 -4.40
C LYS A 111 0.13 -24.28 -5.75
N PHE A 112 0.28 -22.97 -5.93
CA PHE A 112 0.06 -22.34 -7.22
C PHE A 112 1.29 -22.53 -8.11
N THR A 113 1.06 -22.83 -9.38
CA THR A 113 2.14 -22.74 -10.38
C THR A 113 2.48 -21.27 -10.66
N PRO A 114 3.68 -20.95 -11.16
CA PRO A 114 4.04 -19.57 -11.53
C PRO A 114 3.02 -18.94 -12.49
N ASP A 115 2.53 -19.71 -13.47
CA ASP A 115 1.54 -19.23 -14.44
C ASP A 115 0.21 -18.87 -13.77
N GLN A 116 -0.28 -19.72 -12.86
CA GLN A 116 -1.48 -19.45 -12.08
C GLN A 116 -1.32 -18.20 -11.22
N TYR A 117 -0.15 -18.01 -10.60
CA TYR A 117 0.13 -16.82 -9.82
C TYR A 117 0.06 -15.55 -10.67
N TYR A 118 0.78 -15.49 -11.81
CA TYR A 118 0.82 -14.28 -12.63
C TYR A 118 -0.52 -13.98 -13.33
N ILE A 119 -1.22 -15.01 -13.81
CA ILE A 119 -2.56 -14.86 -14.40
C ILE A 119 -3.53 -14.38 -13.32
N GLY A 120 -3.50 -14.99 -12.13
CA GLY A 120 -4.35 -14.61 -11.00
C GLY A 120 -4.14 -13.16 -10.56
N VAL A 121 -2.87 -12.70 -10.48
CA VAL A 121 -2.55 -11.30 -10.19
C VAL A 121 -3.05 -10.36 -11.29
N ALA A 122 -2.81 -10.70 -12.57
CA ALA A 122 -3.23 -9.85 -13.68
C ALA A 122 -4.76 -9.68 -13.74
N VAL A 123 -5.50 -10.78 -13.65
CA VAL A 123 -6.97 -10.75 -13.63
C VAL A 123 -7.48 -10.10 -12.35
N GLY A 124 -6.84 -10.36 -11.21
CA GLY A 124 -7.17 -9.75 -9.92
C GLY A 124 -7.03 -8.23 -9.92
N LEU A 125 -5.99 -7.68 -10.55
CA LEU A 125 -5.80 -6.23 -10.70
C LEU A 125 -6.89 -5.58 -11.53
N VAL A 126 -7.29 -6.21 -12.64
CA VAL A 126 -8.39 -5.72 -13.49
C VAL A 126 -9.70 -5.75 -12.72
N ALA A 127 -9.98 -6.86 -12.03
CA ALA A 127 -11.19 -7.00 -11.21
C ALA A 127 -11.21 -5.99 -10.05
N ALA A 128 -10.07 -5.72 -9.42
CA ALA A 128 -9.94 -4.71 -8.37
C ALA A 128 -10.22 -3.30 -8.89
N ALA A 129 -9.69 -2.94 -10.07
CA ALA A 129 -9.97 -1.64 -10.67
C ALA A 129 -11.46 -1.45 -10.97
N ILE A 130 -12.10 -2.46 -11.56
CA ILE A 130 -13.54 -2.43 -11.85
C ILE A 130 -14.36 -2.40 -10.56
N GLY A 131 -14.06 -3.29 -9.61
CA GLY A 131 -14.77 -3.41 -8.35
C GLY A 131 -14.68 -2.14 -7.50
N SER A 132 -13.50 -1.54 -7.37
CA SER A 132 -13.33 -0.26 -6.68
C SER A 132 -14.10 0.87 -7.37
N SER A 133 -14.16 0.89 -8.71
CA SER A 133 -14.95 1.88 -9.46
C SER A 133 -16.45 1.73 -9.20
N LEU A 134 -16.96 0.50 -9.12
CA LEU A 134 -18.36 0.22 -8.79
C LEU A 134 -18.70 0.63 -7.35
N LEU A 135 -17.81 0.31 -6.40
CA LEU A 135 -17.97 0.72 -5.01
C LEU A 135 -17.93 2.25 -4.87
N ALA A 136 -17.15 2.95 -5.70
CA ALA A 136 -17.11 4.41 -5.71
C ALA A 136 -18.46 5.02 -6.12
N VAL A 137 -19.19 4.41 -7.07
CA VAL A 137 -20.54 4.84 -7.43
C VAL A 137 -21.47 4.70 -6.23
N ALA A 138 -21.46 3.55 -5.54
CA ALA A 138 -22.31 3.31 -4.39
C ALA A 138 -22.00 4.26 -3.21
N LEU A 139 -20.72 4.47 -2.89
CA LEU A 139 -20.29 5.37 -1.82
C LEU A 139 -20.53 6.84 -2.16
N GLY A 140 -20.34 7.23 -3.43
CA GLY A 140 -20.57 8.60 -3.90
C GLY A 140 -21.99 9.09 -3.58
N TRP A 141 -22.99 8.22 -3.71
CA TRP A 141 -24.39 8.57 -3.41
C TRP A 141 -24.60 8.96 -1.94
N ILE A 142 -23.83 8.37 -1.02
CA ILE A 142 -23.89 8.65 0.41
C ILE A 142 -23.05 9.89 0.74
N VAL A 143 -21.82 9.96 0.19
CA VAL A 143 -20.83 11.00 0.51
C VAL A 143 -21.23 12.36 -0.06
N PHE A 144 -21.86 12.43 -1.24
CA PHE A 144 -22.38 13.70 -1.79
C PHE A 144 -23.50 14.33 -0.95
N GLY A 145 -24.10 13.60 -0.01
CA GLY A 145 -25.05 14.15 0.96
C GLY A 145 -24.38 14.91 2.12
N LEU A 146 -23.07 14.76 2.31
CA LEU A 146 -22.32 15.39 3.39
C LEU A 146 -21.96 16.85 3.04
N ARG A 147 -21.92 17.72 4.05
CA ARG A 147 -21.57 19.14 3.89
C ARG A 147 -20.34 19.51 4.71
N GLY A 148 -19.61 20.52 4.26
CA GLY A 148 -18.50 21.10 5.00
C GLY A 148 -17.36 20.10 5.24
N PRO A 149 -16.71 20.10 6.43
CA PRO A 149 -15.54 19.27 6.71
C PRO A 149 -15.76 17.76 6.54
N TYR A 150 -16.98 17.27 6.73
CA TYR A 150 -17.31 15.85 6.61
C TYR A 150 -17.24 15.33 5.17
N PHE A 151 -17.48 16.20 4.18
CA PHE A 151 -17.30 15.85 2.78
C PHE A 151 -15.82 15.61 2.46
N ALA A 152 -14.94 16.52 2.92
CA ALA A 152 -13.50 16.41 2.70
C ALA A 152 -12.83 15.22 3.41
N ILE A 153 -13.42 14.73 4.51
CA ILE A 153 -12.95 13.50 5.19
C ILE A 153 -13.49 12.25 4.48
N GLY A 154 -14.69 12.34 3.89
CA GLY A 154 -15.38 11.23 3.23
C GLY A 154 -14.84 10.89 1.83
N THR A 155 -14.28 11.87 1.11
CA THR A 155 -13.68 11.72 -0.23
C THR A 155 -12.17 11.50 -0.13
#